data_AF-A0A117KUW5-F1
#
_entry.id   AF-A0A117KUW5-F1
#
_cell.length_a   1.000
_cell.length_b   1.000
_cell.length_c   1.000
_cell.angle_alpha   90.00
_cell.angle_beta   90.00
_cell.angle_gamma   90.00
#
_symmetry.space_group_name_H-M   'P 1'
#
loop_
_entity.id
_entity.type
_entity.pdbx_description
1 polymer ?
#
loop_
_entity_poly.entity_id
_entity_poly.type
_entity_poly.pdbx_seq_one_letter_code
_entity_poly.pdbx_strand_id
1 'polypeptide(L)'
;MQVQVSLSRDLSFFDITMIGIAGMIGAGVFALTGIAAGIAGPAIILAFFLNGIIATLTGLAYAELGSAMPQAGGGYLWIKEAWGIMLASWRAGLTGPLTPSPVPFTR
;
A
#
# COMPACT_ATOMS: atom_id res chain seq x y z
N MET A 1 12.07 20.28 -24.03
CA MET A 1 11.91 20.73 -22.63
C MET A 1 10.94 19.79 -21.94
N GLN A 2 11.40 18.94 -21.03
CA GLN A 2 10.47 18.25 -20.14
C GLN A 2 9.99 19.26 -19.11
N VAL A 3 8.72 19.64 -19.16
CA VAL A 3 8.10 20.51 -18.15
C VAL A 3 7.96 19.66 -16.90
N GLN A 4 8.86 19.87 -15.93
CA GLN A 4 8.79 19.18 -14.65
C GLN A 4 7.65 19.83 -13.85
N VAL A 5 6.50 19.15 -13.81
CA VAL A 5 5.35 19.60 -13.03
C VAL A 5 5.62 19.28 -11.57
N SER A 6 5.89 20.30 -10.76
CA SER A 6 6.05 20.18 -9.31
C SER A 6 4.71 20.42 -8.63
N LEU A 7 4.27 19.47 -7.81
CA LEU A 7 3.07 19.59 -6.99
C LEU A 7 3.40 20.28 -5.66
N SER A 8 2.56 21.22 -5.24
CA SER A 8 2.65 21.79 -3.91
C SER A 8 2.26 20.77 -2.85
N ARG A 9 3.04 20.66 -1.77
CA ARG A 9 2.82 19.69 -0.68
C ARG A 9 1.98 20.31 0.43
N ASP A 10 0.73 20.67 0.11
CA ASP A 10 -0.16 21.41 1.02
C ASP A 10 -1.11 20.51 1.81
N LEU A 11 -1.12 19.19 1.55
CA LEU A 11 -2.01 18.26 2.23
C LEU A 11 -1.64 18.09 3.70
N SER A 12 -2.55 18.49 4.58
CA SER A 12 -2.43 18.29 6.02
C SER A 12 -2.79 16.85 6.39
N PHE A 13 -2.42 16.44 7.61
CA PHE A 13 -2.78 15.13 8.16
C PHE A 13 -4.29 14.87 8.07
N PHE A 14 -5.09 15.87 8.40
CA PHE A 14 -6.55 15.75 8.34
C PHE A 14 -7.05 15.49 6.91
N ASP A 15 -6.54 16.24 5.93
CA ASP A 15 -6.93 16.09 4.52
C ASP A 15 -6.64 14.67 4.02
N ILE A 16 -5.46 14.15 4.35
CA ILE A 16 -5.02 12.80 3.96
C ILE A 16 -5.91 11.73 4.62
N THR A 17 -6.24 11.88 5.90
CA THR A 17 -7.14 10.93 6.59
C THR A 17 -8.55 10.95 6.01
N MET A 18 -9.08 12.13 5.67
CA MET A 18 -10.40 12.27 5.07
C MET A 18 -10.46 11.65 3.67
N ILE A 19 -9.40 11.81 2.87
CA ILE A 19 -9.28 11.13 1.56
C ILE A 19 -9.36 9.61 1.73
N GLY A 20 -8.66 9.05 2.73
CA GLY A 20 -8.70 7.62 3.03
C GLY A 20 -10.10 7.14 3.45
N ILE A 21 -10.76 7.85 4.36
CA ILE A 21 -12.12 7.51 4.85
C ILE A 21 -13.13 7.58 3.72
N ALA A 22 -13.09 8.63 2.89
CA ALA A 22 -13.99 8.80 1.76
C ALA A 22 -13.87 7.64 0.77
N GLY A 23 -12.65 7.19 0.47
CA GLY A 23 -12.40 6.04 -0.40
C GLY A 23 -12.95 4.73 0.17
N MET A 24 -12.74 4.48 1.47
CA MET A 24 -13.22 3.26 2.13
C MET A 24 -14.76 3.19 2.20
N ILE A 25 -15.41 4.27 2.63
CA ILE A 25 -16.87 4.31 2.77
C ILE A 25 -17.54 4.26 1.39
N GLY A 26 -17.05 5.05 0.43
CA GLY A 26 -17.65 5.20 -0.89
C GLY A 26 -17.73 3.90 -1.69
N ALA A 27 -16.62 3.18 -1.81
CA ALA A 27 -16.57 1.95 -2.60
C ALA A 27 -17.00 0.71 -1.80
N GLY A 28 -16.60 0.60 -0.53
CA GLY A 28 -16.78 -0.62 0.24
C GLY A 28 -18.17 -0.75 0.86
N VAL A 29 -18.55 0.21 1.69
CA VAL A 29 -19.72 0.09 2.57
C VAL A 29 -21.02 0.09 1.76
N PHE A 30 -21.19 1.01 0.81
CA PHE A 30 -22.44 1.10 0.06
C PHE A 30 -22.60 -0.02 -0.99
N ALA A 31 -21.51 -0.54 -1.55
CA ALA A 31 -21.59 -1.60 -2.56
C ALA A 31 -21.71 -3.00 -1.96
N LEU A 32 -20.95 -3.30 -0.89
CA LEU A 32 -20.75 -4.68 -0.43
C LEU A 32 -21.63 -5.06 0.76
N THR A 33 -22.13 -4.10 1.54
CA THR A 33 -22.88 -4.41 2.78
C THR A 33 -24.17 -5.19 2.52
N GLY A 34 -24.89 -4.87 1.43
CA GLY A 34 -26.12 -5.59 1.08
C GLY A 34 -25.88 -7.06 0.72
N ILE A 35 -24.82 -7.32 -0.05
CA ILE A 35 -24.42 -8.69 -0.42
C ILE A 35 -23.94 -9.45 0.83
N ALA A 36 -23.12 -8.80 1.66
CA ALA A 36 -22.64 -9.39 2.90
C ALA A 36 -23.78 -9.70 3.88
N ALA A 37 -24.81 -8.86 3.96
CA ALA A 37 -26.00 -9.10 4.78
C ALA A 37 -26.82 -10.30 4.28
N GLY A 38 -26.92 -10.48 2.97
CA GLY A 38 -27.59 -11.64 2.37
C GLY A 38 -26.89 -12.97 2.69
N ILE A 39 -25.55 -12.97 2.81
CA ILE A 39 -24.75 -14.17 3.10
C ILE A 39 -24.66 -14.44 4.60
N ALA A 40 -24.29 -13.42 5.39
CA ALA A 40 -24.01 -13.58 6.82
C ALA A 40 -25.24 -13.41 7.72
N GLY A 41 -26.32 -12.81 7.21
CA GLY A 41 -27.52 -12.51 7.99
C GLY A 41 -27.20 -11.64 9.22
N PRO A 42 -27.81 -11.91 10.40
CA PRO A 42 -27.57 -11.13 11.62
C PRO A 42 -26.10 -11.18 12.11
N ALA A 43 -25.33 -12.19 11.69
CA ALA A 43 -23.93 -12.35 12.10
C ALA A 43 -22.96 -11.41 11.37
N ILE A 44 -23.44 -10.56 10.45
CA ILE A 44 -22.61 -9.60 9.70
C ILE A 44 -21.78 -8.69 10.61
N ILE A 45 -22.30 -8.35 11.79
CA ILE A 45 -21.60 -7.52 12.79
C ILE A 45 -20.30 -8.20 13.25
N LEU A 46 -20.33 -9.51 13.48
CA LEU A 46 -19.14 -10.28 13.86
C LEU A 46 -18.12 -10.34 12.70
N ALA A 47 -18.61 -10.46 11.46
CA ALA A 47 -17.75 -10.44 10.28
C ALA A 47 -17.05 -9.07 10.10
N PHE A 48 -17.78 -7.97 10.29
CA PHE A 48 -17.20 -6.62 10.25
C PHE A 48 -16.20 -6.38 11.37
N PHE A 49 -16.49 -6.87 12.58
CA PHE A 49 -15.56 -6.75 13.71
C PHE A 49 -14.24 -7.48 13.43
N LEU A 50 -14.30 -8.73 12.98
CA LEU A 50 -13.11 -9.51 12.62
C LEU A 50 -12.33 -8.86 11.46
N ASN A 51 -13.05 -8.37 10.45
CA ASN A 51 -12.44 -7.61 9.35
C ASN A 51 -11.74 -6.34 9.84
N GLY A 52 -12.32 -5.63 10.82
CA GLY A 52 -11.68 -4.45 11.43
C GLY A 52 -10.34 -4.76 12.10
N ILE A 53 -10.24 -5.91 12.77
CA ILE A 53 -8.97 -6.36 13.36
C ILE A 53 -7.92 -6.61 12.26
N ILE A 54 -8.29 -7.36 11.21
CA ILE A 54 -7.39 -7.68 10.09
C ILE A 54 -6.96 -6.40 9.35
N ALA A 55 -7.91 -5.48 9.12
CA ALA A 55 -7.65 -4.20 8.47
C ALA A 55 -6.71 -3.32 9.30
N THR A 56 -6.85 -3.33 10.63
CA THR A 56 -5.93 -2.59 11.52
C THR A 56 -4.52 -3.14 11.45
N LEU A 57 -4.34 -4.47 11.50
CA LEU A 57 -3.03 -5.09 11.36
C LEU A 57 -2.39 -4.78 10.00
N THR A 58 -3.18 -4.81 8.94
CA THR A 58 -2.74 -4.43 7.59
C THR A 58 -2.37 -2.96 7.52
N GLY A 59 -3.17 -2.09 8.14
CA GLY A 59 -2.92 -0.65 8.23
C GLY A 59 -1.61 -0.32 8.95
N LEU A 60 -1.29 -1.04 10.04
CA LEU A 60 -0.02 -0.90 10.75
C LEU A 60 1.17 -1.28 9.87
N ALA A 61 1.11 -2.41 9.16
CA ALA A 61 2.16 -2.81 8.22
C ALA A 61 2.35 -1.77 7.10
N TYR A 62 1.26 -1.19 6.59
CA TYR A 62 1.31 -0.11 5.60
C TYR A 62 1.89 1.19 6.17
N ALA A 63 1.61 1.48 7.44
CA ALA A 63 2.18 2.64 8.13
C ALA A 63 3.70 2.50 8.31
N GLU A 64 4.19 1.31 8.66
CA GLU A 64 5.63 1.02 8.74
C GLU A 64 6.31 1.22 7.38
N LEU A 65 5.77 0.62 6.32
CA LEU A 65 6.31 0.75 4.96
C LEU A 65 6.25 2.19 4.44
N GLY A 66 5.15 2.89 4.67
CA GLY A 66 4.98 4.29 4.27
C GLY A 66 5.93 5.24 5.01
N SER A 67 6.25 4.94 6.27
CA SER A 67 7.24 5.70 7.05
C SER A 67 8.69 5.43 6.60
N ALA A 68 8.99 4.18 6.22
CA ALA A 68 10.32 3.78 5.74
C ALA A 68 10.61 4.29 4.32
N MET A 69 9.59 4.37 3.45
CA MET A 69 9.73 4.75 2.03
C MET A 69 8.77 5.90 1.67
N PRO A 70 9.10 7.17 1.99
CA PRO A 70 8.21 8.33 1.83
C PRO A 70 8.17 8.86 0.39
N GLN A 71 7.98 7.97 -0.57
CA GLN A 71 8.01 8.25 -2.00
C GLN A 71 6.62 8.02 -2.62
N ALA A 72 6.28 8.84 -3.61
CA ALA A 72 5.02 8.66 -4.34
C ALA A 72 5.11 7.41 -5.23
N GLY A 73 4.27 6.41 -4.95
CA GLY A 73 4.27 5.13 -5.67
C GLY A 73 3.53 3.99 -4.97
N GLY A 74 3.30 4.12 -3.66
CA GLY A 74 2.48 3.19 -2.87
C GLY A 74 2.96 1.74 -2.98
N GLY A 75 2.02 0.79 -2.95
CA GLY A 75 2.33 -0.64 -2.97
C GLY A 75 3.19 -1.10 -4.14
N TYR A 76 3.06 -0.49 -5.33
CA TYR A 76 3.89 -0.84 -6.47
C TYR A 76 5.37 -0.57 -6.23
N LEU A 77 5.69 0.57 -5.60
CA LEU A 77 7.07 0.93 -5.29
C LEU A 77 7.66 0.01 -4.22
N TRP A 78 6.87 -0.32 -3.18
CA TRP A 78 7.31 -1.24 -2.13
C TRP A 78 7.61 -2.63 -2.68
N ILE A 79 6.75 -3.15 -3.56
CA ILE A 79 6.95 -4.45 -4.21
C ILE A 79 8.14 -4.39 -5.16
N LYS A 80 8.30 -3.30 -5.92
CA LYS A 80 9.45 -3.12 -6.82
C LYS A 80 10.77 -3.18 -6.05
N GLU A 81 10.85 -2.54 -4.88
CA GLU A 81 12.03 -2.57 -4.03
C GLU A 81 12.30 -4.00 -3.53
N ALA A 82 11.28 -4.67 -2.98
CA ALA A 82 11.39 -6.04 -2.51
C ALA A 82 11.77 -7.03 -3.63
N TRP A 83 11.18 -6.87 -4.81
CA TRP A 83 11.41 -7.73 -5.97
C TRP A 83 12.78 -7.47 -6.61
N GLY A 84 13.25 -6.22 -6.60
CA GLY A 84 14.61 -5.88 -7.01
C GLY A 84 15.66 -6.60 -6.17
N ILE A 85 15.47 -6.61 -4.85
CA ILE A 85 16.33 -7.35 -3.90
C ILE A 85 16.21 -8.86 -4.14
N MET A 86 15.00 -9.40 -4.32
CA MET A 86 14.80 -10.83 -4.52
C MET A 86 15.39 -11.33 -5.85
N LEU A 87 15.17 -10.62 -6.96
CA LEU A 87 15.77 -10.96 -8.25
C LEU A 87 17.28 -10.79 -8.25
N ALA A 88 17.82 -9.75 -7.60
CA ALA A 88 19.26 -9.58 -7.44
C ALA A 88 19.85 -10.74 -6.63
N SER A 89 19.19 -11.15 -5.55
CA SER A 89 19.61 -12.27 -4.70
C SER A 89 19.55 -13.61 -5.44
N TRP A 90 18.49 -13.86 -6.22
CA TRP A 90 18.35 -15.03 -7.07
C TRP A 90 19.42 -15.08 -8.16
N ARG A 91 19.68 -13.95 -8.83
CA ARG A 91 20.73 -13.86 -9.86
C ARG A 91 22.12 -14.02 -9.25
N ALA A 92 22.40 -13.43 -8.09
CA ALA A 92 23.67 -13.59 -7.38
C ALA A 92 23.91 -15.03 -6.91
N GLY A 93 22.87 -15.73 -6.45
CA GLY A 93 22.94 -17.16 -6.12
C GLY A 93 23.21 -18.05 -7.34
N LEU A 94 22.79 -17.62 -8.53
CA LEU A 94 23.06 -18.32 -9.79
C LEU A 94 24.44 -18.01 -10.40
N THR A 95 25.05 -16.86 -10.09
CA THR A 95 26.29 -16.40 -10.77
C THR A 95 27.57 -16.38 -9.93
N GLY A 96 27.53 -16.74 -8.63
CA GLY A 96 28.73 -16.63 -7.78
C GLY A 96 29.19 -15.17 -7.58
N PRO A 97 30.24 -14.93 -6.76
CA PRO A 97 30.49 -13.63 -6.15
C PRO A 97 31.17 -12.64 -7.12
N LEU A 98 30.47 -12.19 -8.16
CA LEU A 98 30.90 -11.08 -9.01
C LEU A 98 29.68 -10.30 -9.50
N THR A 99 29.21 -9.33 -8.70
CA THR A 99 28.96 -7.92 -9.08
C THR A 99 27.96 -7.26 -8.12
N PRO A 100 28.37 -6.25 -7.33
CA PRO A 100 27.44 -5.26 -6.84
C PRO A 100 27.20 -4.26 -7.99
N SER A 101 26.08 -4.36 -8.69
CA SER A 101 25.63 -3.23 -9.52
C SER A 101 24.69 -2.37 -8.67
N PRO A 102 24.97 -1.07 -8.53
CA PRO A 102 24.07 -0.17 -7.84
C PRO A 102 22.78 -0.10 -8.66
N VAL A 103 21.65 -0.44 -8.04
CA VAL A 103 20.34 -0.16 -8.62
C VAL A 103 20.26 1.36 -8.80
N PRO A 104 20.22 1.89 -10.04
CA PRO A 104 20.32 3.33 -10.22
C PRO A 104 19.06 3.98 -9.67
N PHE A 105 19.22 4.72 -8.57
CA PHE A 105 18.27 5.74 -8.16
C PHE A 105 18.38 6.91 -9.15
N THR A 106 17.67 6.82 -10.28
CA THR A 106 17.34 8.02 -11.04
C THR A 106 16.31 8.80 -10.23
N ARG A 107 16.75 9.96 -9.73
CA ARG A 107 15.92 11.04 -9.17
C ARG A 107 14.72 11.37 -10.04
#